data_AF-A0A453QK91-F1
#
_entry.id   AF-A0A453QK91-F1
#
_cell.length_a   1.000
_cell.length_b   1.000
_cell.length_c   1.000
_cell.angle_alpha   90.00
_cell.angle_beta   90.00
_cell.angle_gamma   90.00
#
_symmetry.space_group_name_H-M   'P 1'
#
loop_
_entity.id
_entity.type
_entity.pdbx_description
1 polymer ?
#
loop_
_entity_poly.entity_id
_entity_poly.type
_entity_poly.pdbx_seq_one_letter_code
_entity_poly.pdbx_strand_id
1 'polypeptide(L)'
;PVPCRTVREWAAKNSSESESTNWVMANTKLCPKCRRPIEKNTGCNHMTCRDPCRHQFCWICLADYHGGHTCNRYEVDEIDARQAYARASLDRYMHYYERWVAHEHSRVRASEDMFELESAREGYLEGAAADEAQRQLGFLIDAYRQILEGRRMLRWTYAYGYFADRDKLNLLECLQGEAEGSLERLHKMAEAERTASENYYAADGGVSSYFDRLAKLTKQTHDYFESMAEAFQTDLD
;
A
#
# COMPACT_ATOMS: atom_id res chain seq x y z
N PRO A 1 6.90 -10.93 8.29
CA PRO A 1 6.34 -12.27 8.05
C PRO A 1 7.33 -13.28 7.44
N VAL A 2 8.41 -12.84 6.77
CA VAL A 2 9.27 -13.75 5.98
C VAL A 2 10.53 -14.23 6.73
N PRO A 3 11.14 -15.37 6.35
CA PRO A 3 12.37 -15.88 6.95
C PRO A 3 13.55 -14.90 6.85
N CYS A 4 14.45 -14.93 7.84
CA CYS A 4 15.69 -14.14 7.85
C CYS A 4 16.59 -14.42 6.62
N ARG A 5 16.44 -15.58 5.98
CA ARG A 5 17.11 -15.90 4.71
C ARG A 5 16.66 -14.97 3.59
N THR A 6 15.35 -14.84 3.38
CA THR A 6 14.76 -13.95 2.36
C THR A 6 15.23 -12.50 2.55
N VAL A 7 15.25 -12.01 3.80
CA VAL A 7 15.72 -10.65 4.10
C VAL A 7 17.16 -10.44 3.64
N ARG A 8 18.05 -11.39 3.94
CA ARG A 8 19.47 -11.33 3.55
C ARG A 8 19.66 -11.43 2.04
N GLU A 9 18.97 -12.35 1.39
CA GLU A 9 19.05 -12.55 -0.07
C GLU A 9 18.52 -11.31 -0.82
N TRP A 10 17.42 -10.71 -0.35
CA TRP A 10 16.87 -9.49 -0.92
C TRP A 10 17.82 -8.29 -0.74
N ALA A 11 18.40 -8.12 0.45
CA ALA A 11 19.39 -7.06 0.68
C ALA A 11 20.62 -7.19 -0.22
N ALA A 12 21.15 -8.41 -0.36
CA ALA A 12 22.26 -8.69 -1.27
C ALA A 12 21.88 -8.40 -2.73
N LYS A 13 20.67 -8.81 -3.16
CA LYS A 13 20.17 -8.54 -4.51
C LYS A 13 20.09 -7.03 -4.77
N ASN A 14 19.48 -6.26 -3.88
CA ASN A 14 19.36 -4.81 -4.04
C ASN A 14 20.73 -4.10 -4.10
N SER A 15 21.74 -4.60 -3.36
CA SER A 15 23.09 -4.04 -3.39
C SER A 15 23.85 -4.34 -4.69
N SER A 16 23.46 -5.40 -5.40
CA SER A 16 24.06 -5.78 -6.69
C SER A 16 23.45 -5.05 -7.89
N GLU A 17 22.29 -4.42 -7.71
CA GLU A 17 21.56 -3.68 -8.75
C GLU A 17 21.91 -2.18 -8.69
N SER A 18 21.87 -1.48 -9.82
CA SER A 18 22.36 -0.09 -9.88
C SER A 18 21.47 0.90 -9.11
N GLU A 19 22.09 1.68 -8.22
CA GLU A 19 21.43 2.75 -7.44
C GLU A 19 20.70 3.75 -8.33
N SER A 20 21.23 4.05 -9.53
CA SER A 20 20.60 4.94 -10.51
C SER A 20 19.27 4.39 -11.04
N THR A 21 19.19 3.09 -11.31
CA THR A 21 17.95 2.42 -11.76
C THR A 21 16.94 2.42 -10.62
N ASN A 22 17.39 2.06 -9.41
CA ASN A 22 16.58 2.05 -8.20
C ASN A 22 15.99 3.45 -7.87
N TRP A 23 16.75 4.52 -8.10
CA TRP A 23 16.33 5.90 -7.83
C TRP A 23 15.30 6.43 -8.83
N VAL A 24 15.50 6.19 -10.13
CA VAL A 24 14.57 6.62 -11.19
C VAL A 24 13.19 5.97 -11.00
N MET A 25 13.15 4.70 -10.61
CA MET A 25 11.89 3.97 -10.39
C MET A 25 11.07 4.48 -9.20
N ALA A 26 11.73 4.99 -8.16
CA ALA A 26 11.08 5.30 -6.89
C ALA A 26 10.46 6.72 -6.83
N ASN A 27 11.00 7.69 -7.59
CA ASN A 27 10.80 9.11 -7.26
C ASN A 27 10.02 9.93 -8.29
N THR A 28 9.80 9.46 -9.52
CA THR A 28 9.06 10.26 -10.52
C THR A 28 8.36 9.38 -11.54
N LYS A 29 7.03 9.52 -11.65
CA LYS A 29 6.24 8.86 -12.69
C LYS A 29 5.46 9.89 -13.52
N LEU A 30 5.11 9.52 -14.75
CA LEU A 30 4.27 10.32 -15.61
C LEU A 30 2.82 9.83 -15.52
N CYS A 31 1.86 10.76 -15.58
CA CYS A 31 0.44 10.40 -15.70
C CYS A 31 0.23 9.50 -16.94
N PRO A 32 -0.44 8.35 -16.83
CA PRO A 32 -0.66 7.45 -17.96
C PRO A 32 -1.53 8.09 -19.05
N LYS A 33 -2.45 9.00 -18.67
CA LYS A 33 -3.35 9.69 -19.61
C LYS A 33 -2.77 10.96 -20.23
N CYS A 34 -2.23 11.87 -19.41
CA CYS A 34 -1.82 13.21 -19.89
C CYS A 34 -0.31 13.45 -19.88
N ARG A 35 0.49 12.45 -19.46
CA ARG A 35 1.97 12.48 -19.44
C ARG A 35 2.60 13.60 -18.60
N ARG A 36 1.83 14.30 -17.77
CA ARG A 36 2.37 15.27 -16.81
C ARG A 36 3.16 14.55 -15.72
N PRO A 37 4.31 15.11 -15.26
CA PRO A 37 5.02 14.57 -14.11
C PRO A 37 4.14 14.56 -12.86
N ILE A 38 4.21 13.47 -12.10
CA ILE A 38 3.52 13.30 -10.82
C ILE A 38 4.56 12.89 -9.78
N GLU A 39 4.53 13.60 -8.67
CA GLU A 39 5.26 13.27 -7.44
C GLU A 39 4.28 12.61 -6.47
N LYS A 40 4.71 11.53 -5.82
CA LYS A 40 3.89 10.82 -4.84
C LYS A 40 3.96 11.55 -3.51
N ASN A 41 2.88 12.27 -3.17
CA ASN A 41 2.75 13.03 -1.92
C ASN A 41 1.71 12.43 -0.96
N THR A 42 1.18 11.25 -1.28
CA THR A 42 0.19 10.52 -0.50
C THR A 42 0.70 9.10 -0.22
N GLY A 43 0.21 8.51 0.86
CA GLY A 43 0.51 7.16 1.26
C GLY A 43 -0.29 6.12 0.48
N CYS A 44 -1.52 6.42 0.03
CA CYS A 44 -2.29 5.49 -0.80
C CYS A 44 -1.70 5.32 -2.22
N ASN A 45 -1.76 4.11 -2.77
CA ASN A 45 -1.34 3.86 -4.16
C ASN A 45 -2.43 4.22 -5.18
N HIS A 46 -3.67 4.47 -4.74
CA HIS A 46 -4.71 5.06 -5.59
C HIS A 46 -4.42 6.55 -5.78
N MET A 47 -4.02 6.93 -7.00
CA MET A 47 -3.72 8.32 -7.32
C MET A 47 -4.75 8.92 -8.26
N THR A 48 -5.01 10.21 -8.08
CA THR A 48 -5.83 11.02 -8.99
C THR A 48 -4.98 12.14 -9.56
N CYS A 49 -4.86 12.19 -10.90
CA CYS A 49 -4.10 13.24 -11.57
C CYS A 49 -4.74 14.61 -11.35
N ARG A 50 -3.91 15.65 -11.16
CA ARG A 50 -4.36 17.03 -10.96
C ARG A 50 -5.11 17.60 -12.17
N ASP A 51 -5.87 18.66 -11.93
CA ASP A 51 -6.69 19.33 -12.93
C ASP A 51 -5.88 19.83 -14.14
N PRO A 52 -6.45 19.76 -15.36
CA PRO A 52 -7.82 19.33 -15.67
C PRO A 52 -7.99 17.82 -15.94
N CYS A 53 -6.97 16.97 -15.68
CA CYS A 53 -6.96 15.57 -16.14
C CYS A 53 -7.89 14.66 -15.32
N ARG A 54 -7.83 14.74 -13.99
CA ARG A 54 -8.64 13.96 -13.01
C ARG A 54 -8.64 12.44 -13.20
N HIS A 55 -7.71 11.90 -14.01
CA HIS A 55 -7.62 10.47 -14.24
C HIS A 55 -7.12 9.74 -13.01
N GLN A 56 -7.77 8.62 -12.69
CA GLN A 56 -7.48 7.80 -11.52
C GLN A 56 -6.72 6.54 -11.94
N PHE A 57 -5.58 6.29 -11.31
CA PHE A 57 -4.68 5.21 -11.67
C PHE A 57 -3.94 4.65 -10.46
N CYS A 58 -3.37 3.45 -10.60
CA CYS A 58 -2.50 2.85 -9.59
C CYS A 58 -1.08 3.39 -9.73
N TRP A 59 -0.47 3.89 -8.66
CA TRP A 59 0.92 4.38 -8.69
C TRP A 59 1.94 3.31 -9.08
N ILE A 60 1.68 2.05 -8.74
CA ILE A 60 2.61 0.95 -8.99
C ILE A 60 2.64 0.62 -10.48
N CYS A 61 1.51 0.18 -11.04
CA CYS A 61 1.44 -0.32 -12.40
C CYS A 61 1.00 0.71 -13.46
N LEU A 62 0.59 1.92 -13.04
CA LEU A 62 0.08 2.99 -13.90
C LEU A 62 -1.21 2.65 -14.67
N ALA A 63 -1.85 1.52 -14.38
CA ALA A 63 -3.13 1.15 -14.97
C ALA A 63 -4.29 1.93 -14.35
N ASP A 64 -5.39 2.01 -15.10
CA ASP A 64 -6.65 2.61 -14.66
C ASP A 64 -7.11 2.00 -13.33
N TYR A 65 -7.52 2.88 -12.41
CA TYR A 65 -8.00 2.44 -11.11
C TYR A 65 -9.51 2.13 -11.18
N HIS A 66 -9.86 0.87 -10.94
CA HIS A 66 -11.24 0.39 -10.83
C HIS A 66 -11.44 -0.29 -9.47
N GLY A 67 -12.70 -0.40 -9.01
CA GLY A 67 -13.02 -1.08 -7.75
C GLY A 67 -12.64 -2.57 -7.84
N GLY A 68 -11.54 -2.97 -7.20
CA GLY A 68 -10.98 -4.32 -7.29
C GLY A 68 -9.67 -4.44 -8.08
N HIS A 69 -8.94 -3.35 -8.30
CA HIS A 69 -7.64 -3.37 -8.98
C HIS A 69 -6.61 -4.26 -8.25
N THR A 70 -6.18 -5.34 -8.90
CA THR A 70 -5.05 -6.20 -8.48
C THR A 70 -3.93 -6.11 -9.51
N CYS A 71 -2.73 -5.73 -9.08
CA CYS A 71 -1.55 -5.69 -9.96
C CYS A 71 -0.32 -6.36 -9.33
N ASN A 72 -0.53 -7.26 -8.38
CA ASN A 72 0.55 -7.90 -7.61
C ASN A 72 1.25 -9.03 -8.37
N ARG A 73 0.56 -9.71 -9.29
CA ARG A 73 1.08 -10.84 -10.08
C ARG A 73 2.09 -10.40 -11.13
N TYR A 74 3.18 -11.16 -11.28
CA TYR A 74 4.19 -10.94 -12.33
C TYR A 74 3.84 -11.78 -13.58
N GLU A 75 3.63 -11.11 -14.71
CA GLU A 75 3.37 -11.74 -16.00
C GLU A 75 4.57 -11.51 -16.94
N VAL A 76 4.96 -12.52 -17.70
CA VAL A 76 6.06 -12.42 -18.68
C VAL A 76 5.44 -12.24 -20.06
N ASP A 77 5.75 -11.11 -20.72
CA ASP A 77 5.37 -10.92 -22.12
C ASP A 77 6.12 -11.95 -23.01
N GLU A 78 5.38 -12.70 -23.82
CA GLU A 78 5.95 -13.67 -24.76
C GLU A 78 6.61 -12.96 -25.97
N ILE A 79 7.80 -12.38 -25.82
CA ILE A 79 8.59 -11.82 -26.94
C ILE A 79 10.03 -12.35 -26.98
N ASP A 80 10.37 -12.95 -28.14
CA ASP A 80 11.65 -13.42 -28.70
C ASP A 80 12.76 -13.95 -27.76
N ALA A 81 12.92 -15.28 -27.77
CA ALA A 81 13.63 -16.09 -26.78
C ALA A 81 15.15 -15.86 -26.62
N ARG A 82 15.81 -15.10 -27.51
CA ARG A 82 17.29 -14.93 -27.48
C ARG A 82 17.78 -13.66 -26.77
N GLN A 83 16.98 -12.60 -26.68
CA GLN A 83 17.28 -11.41 -25.84
C GLN A 83 16.59 -11.48 -24.46
N ALA A 84 15.81 -12.54 -24.23
CA ALA A 84 14.84 -12.63 -23.15
C ALA A 84 15.43 -12.89 -21.76
N TYR A 85 16.54 -13.63 -21.60
CA TYR A 85 16.95 -14.07 -20.25
C TYR A 85 17.45 -12.95 -19.33
N ALA A 86 18.37 -12.10 -19.81
CA ALA A 86 18.90 -10.99 -19.01
C ALA A 86 17.84 -9.89 -18.78
N ARG A 87 16.96 -9.66 -19.77
CA ARG A 87 15.82 -8.73 -19.65
C ARG A 87 14.77 -9.27 -18.68
N ALA A 88 14.35 -10.53 -18.80
CA ALA A 88 13.36 -11.14 -17.91
C ALA A 88 13.83 -11.18 -16.44
N SER A 89 15.13 -11.41 -16.19
CA SER A 89 15.65 -11.34 -14.82
C SER A 89 15.60 -9.91 -14.25
N LEU A 90 15.87 -8.89 -15.07
CA LEU A 90 15.79 -7.49 -14.66
C LEU A 90 14.33 -7.07 -14.49
N ASP A 91 13.45 -7.42 -15.42
CA ASP A 91 12.01 -7.11 -15.39
C ASP A 91 11.33 -7.72 -14.17
N ARG A 92 11.66 -8.97 -13.84
CA ARG A 92 11.19 -9.61 -12.62
C ARG A 92 11.69 -8.86 -11.38
N TYR A 93 12.98 -8.52 -11.32
CA TYR A 93 13.50 -7.74 -10.20
C TYR A 93 12.78 -6.39 -10.06
N MET A 94 12.59 -5.66 -11.16
CA MET A 94 11.89 -4.38 -11.19
C MET A 94 10.45 -4.51 -10.67
N HIS A 95 9.71 -5.53 -11.10
CA HIS A 95 8.34 -5.78 -10.62
C HIS A 95 8.24 -5.88 -9.10
N TYR A 96 9.09 -6.71 -8.50
CA TYR A 96 9.08 -6.92 -7.04
C TYR A 96 9.70 -5.75 -6.29
N TYR A 97 10.75 -5.12 -6.82
CA TYR A 97 11.41 -3.97 -6.21
C TYR A 97 10.51 -2.74 -6.14
N GLU A 98 9.81 -2.40 -7.22
CA GLU A 98 8.89 -1.26 -7.25
C GLU A 98 7.78 -1.39 -6.19
N ARG A 99 7.23 -2.60 -6.01
CA ARG A 99 6.21 -2.86 -4.99
C ARG A 99 6.78 -2.84 -3.58
N TRP A 100 7.97 -3.43 -3.39
CA TRP A 100 8.69 -3.40 -2.12
C TRP A 100 8.98 -1.96 -1.65
N VAL A 101 9.51 -1.12 -2.53
CA VAL A 101 9.84 0.28 -2.20
C VAL A 101 8.57 1.13 -2.09
N ALA A 102 7.56 0.90 -2.92
CA ALA A 102 6.30 1.63 -2.86
C ALA A 102 5.59 1.44 -1.51
N HIS A 103 5.57 0.22 -0.97
CA HIS A 103 5.01 -0.01 0.36
C HIS A 103 5.83 0.64 1.47
N GLU A 104 7.16 0.68 1.37
CA GLU A 104 7.96 1.41 2.36
C GLU A 104 7.69 2.91 2.33
N HIS A 105 7.69 3.51 1.14
CA HIS A 105 7.37 4.93 0.99
C HIS A 105 5.98 5.25 1.56
N SER A 106 4.99 4.45 1.21
CA SER A 106 3.63 4.57 1.75
C SER A 106 3.56 4.40 3.26
N ARG A 107 4.41 3.54 3.85
CA ARG A 107 4.53 3.35 5.30
C ARG A 107 5.12 4.59 5.99
N VAL A 108 6.17 5.18 5.41
CA VAL A 108 6.80 6.39 5.95
C VAL A 108 5.80 7.55 5.95
N ARG A 109 5.09 7.80 4.84
CA ARG A 109 4.05 8.85 4.80
C ARG A 109 2.93 8.60 5.81
N ALA A 110 2.44 7.36 5.92
CA ALA A 110 1.43 7.00 6.92
C ALA A 110 1.92 7.19 8.36
N SER A 111 3.23 7.03 8.60
CA SER A 111 3.83 7.25 9.93
C SER A 111 3.88 8.75 10.27
N GLU A 112 4.17 9.59 9.29
CA GLU A 112 4.11 11.05 9.45
C GLU A 112 2.67 11.51 9.73
N ASP A 113 1.70 11.00 8.97
CA ASP A 113 0.28 11.28 9.22
C ASP A 113 -0.16 10.85 10.62
N MET A 114 0.24 9.65 11.06
CA MET A 114 -0.10 9.12 12.38
C MET A 114 0.51 9.96 13.51
N PHE A 115 1.75 10.43 13.34
CA PHE A 115 2.40 11.30 14.32
C PHE A 115 1.65 12.63 14.52
N GLU A 116 1.15 13.21 13.42
CA GLU A 116 0.31 14.42 13.48
C GLU A 116 -1.01 14.17 14.22
N LEU A 117 -1.65 13.02 13.99
CA LEU A 117 -2.88 12.62 14.70
C LEU A 117 -2.65 12.39 16.20
N GLU A 118 -1.55 11.72 16.58
CA GLU A 118 -1.19 11.51 17.98
C GLU A 118 -0.90 12.84 18.69
N SER A 119 -0.18 13.75 18.02
CA SER A 119 0.08 15.10 18.55
C SER A 119 -1.23 15.90 18.77
N ALA A 120 -2.20 15.77 17.85
CA ALA A 120 -3.50 16.40 18.01
C ALA A 120 -4.27 15.83 19.21
N ARG A 121 -4.13 14.53 19.49
CA ARG A 121 -4.80 13.87 20.63
C ARG A 121 -4.36 14.43 21.97
N GLU A 122 -3.08 14.76 22.11
CA GLU A 122 -2.52 15.31 23.36
C GLU A 122 -2.98 16.74 23.64
N GLY A 123 -3.45 17.47 22.63
CA GLY A 123 -3.89 18.87 22.76
C GLY A 123 -5.32 19.09 23.25
N TYR A 124 -6.13 18.04 23.49
CA TYR A 124 -7.53 18.18 23.87
C TYR A 124 -7.72 18.49 25.37
N LEU A 125 -8.68 19.36 25.69
CA LEU A 125 -9.14 19.71 27.05
C LEU A 125 -10.32 18.82 27.48
N GLU A 126 -10.68 18.81 28.77
CA GLU A 126 -11.75 17.94 29.31
C GLU A 126 -13.19 18.36 28.92
N GLY A 127 -14.09 17.38 28.76
CA GLY A 127 -15.54 17.58 28.57
C GLY A 127 -16.16 16.61 27.55
N ALA A 128 -17.50 16.48 27.54
CA ALA A 128 -18.20 15.48 26.70
C ALA A 128 -17.96 15.63 25.19
N ALA A 129 -17.78 16.85 24.69
CA ALA A 129 -17.42 17.09 23.28
C ALA A 129 -15.97 16.68 22.97
N ALA A 130 -15.07 16.77 23.96
CA ALA A 130 -13.71 16.29 23.84
C ALA A 130 -13.65 14.76 23.91
N ASP A 131 -14.48 14.12 24.74
CA ASP A 131 -14.58 12.66 24.79
C ASP A 131 -15.00 12.05 23.44
N GLU A 132 -15.94 12.70 22.75
CA GLU A 132 -16.37 12.31 21.40
C GLU A 132 -15.24 12.45 20.39
N ALA A 133 -14.59 13.61 20.34
CA ALA A 133 -13.47 13.86 19.43
C ALA A 133 -12.29 12.91 19.69
N GLN A 134 -12.00 12.62 20.96
CA GLN A 134 -10.93 11.69 21.34
C GLN A 134 -11.24 10.25 20.92
N ARG A 135 -12.51 9.83 20.95
CA ARG A 135 -12.92 8.51 20.46
C ARG A 135 -12.80 8.41 18.95
N GLN A 136 -13.26 9.44 18.24
CA GLN A 136 -13.12 9.56 16.78
C GLN A 136 -11.66 9.49 16.35
N LEU A 137 -10.79 10.24 17.02
CA LEU A 137 -9.34 10.18 16.80
C LEU A 137 -8.75 8.81 17.12
N GLY A 138 -9.28 8.11 18.13
CA GLY A 138 -8.92 6.72 18.43
C GLY A 138 -9.13 5.78 17.23
N PHE A 139 -10.28 5.87 16.54
CA PHE A 139 -10.55 5.06 15.36
C PHE A 139 -9.58 5.34 14.20
N LEU A 140 -9.17 6.60 14.00
CA LEU A 140 -8.15 6.94 13.00
C LEU A 140 -6.78 6.38 13.36
N ILE A 141 -6.38 6.53 14.62
CA ILE A 141 -5.10 5.99 15.11
C ILE A 141 -5.06 4.48 14.91
N ASP A 142 -6.13 3.75 15.23
CA ASP A 142 -6.19 2.30 15.03
C ASP A 142 -6.17 1.92 13.54
N ALA A 143 -6.83 2.70 12.67
CA ALA A 143 -6.71 2.52 11.22
C ALA A 143 -5.27 2.73 10.74
N TYR A 144 -4.59 3.79 11.18
CA TYR A 144 -3.19 4.07 10.80
C TYR A 144 -2.21 3.02 11.31
N ARG A 145 -2.41 2.48 12.51
CA ARG A 145 -1.64 1.32 13.01
C ARG A 145 -1.78 0.11 12.10
N GLN A 146 -3.01 -0.23 11.72
CA GLN A 146 -3.27 -1.33 10.79
C GLN A 146 -2.65 -1.05 9.41
N ILE A 147 -2.70 0.21 8.94
CA ILE A 147 -2.05 0.62 7.70
C ILE A 147 -0.54 0.39 7.78
N LEU A 148 0.12 0.86 8.84
CA LEU A 148 1.57 0.74 9.02
C LEU A 148 2.04 -0.72 9.04
N GLU A 149 1.36 -1.58 9.81
CA GLU A 149 1.70 -3.01 9.85
C GLU A 149 1.39 -3.71 8.52
N GLY A 150 0.27 -3.37 7.88
CA GLY A 150 -0.07 -3.91 6.56
C GLY A 150 0.99 -3.57 5.50
N ARG A 151 1.44 -2.31 5.45
CA ARG A 151 2.51 -1.86 4.54
C ARG A 151 3.83 -2.56 4.83
N ARG A 152 4.19 -2.69 6.11
CA ARG A 152 5.40 -3.43 6.53
C ARG A 152 5.33 -4.88 6.09
N MET A 153 4.18 -5.54 6.26
CA MET A 153 4.00 -6.94 5.89
C MET A 153 4.07 -7.13 4.37
N LEU A 154 3.30 -6.35 3.59
CA LEU A 154 3.30 -6.40 2.13
C LEU A 154 4.69 -6.16 1.53
N ARG A 155 5.44 -5.18 2.06
CA ARG A 155 6.83 -4.95 1.67
C ARG A 155 7.61 -6.27 1.67
N TRP A 156 7.56 -7.01 2.78
CA TRP A 156 8.30 -8.25 2.90
C TRP A 156 7.72 -9.39 2.08
N THR A 157 6.40 -9.44 1.85
CA THR A 157 5.82 -10.48 0.98
C THR A 157 6.28 -10.35 -0.47
N TYR A 158 6.52 -9.14 -0.98
CA TYR A 158 7.13 -8.95 -2.31
C TYR A 158 8.59 -9.42 -2.37
N ALA A 159 9.39 -9.16 -1.33
CA ALA A 159 10.75 -9.70 -1.27
C ALA A 159 10.74 -11.24 -1.28
N TYR A 160 9.78 -11.86 -0.59
CA TYR A 160 9.61 -13.31 -0.60
C TYR A 160 9.12 -13.84 -1.96
N GLY A 161 8.13 -13.22 -2.59
CA GLY A 161 7.59 -13.64 -3.88
C GLY A 161 8.65 -13.67 -5.00
N TYR A 162 9.68 -12.81 -4.92
CA TYR A 162 10.81 -12.86 -5.83
C TYR A 162 11.62 -14.17 -5.73
N PHE A 163 11.73 -14.79 -4.57
CA PHE A 163 12.47 -16.05 -4.40
C PHE A 163 11.58 -17.29 -4.31
N ALA A 164 10.26 -17.12 -4.24
CA ALA A 164 9.30 -18.21 -4.09
C ALA A 164 9.19 -19.08 -5.35
N ASP A 165 9.00 -20.38 -5.13
CA ASP A 165 8.64 -21.34 -6.17
C ASP A 165 7.19 -21.15 -6.63
N ARG A 166 6.85 -21.66 -7.82
CA ARG A 166 5.55 -21.41 -8.48
C ARG A 166 4.32 -21.77 -7.64
N ASP A 167 4.37 -22.87 -6.91
CA ASP A 167 3.20 -23.34 -6.14
C ASP A 167 2.92 -22.42 -4.94
N LYS A 168 3.98 -22.04 -4.21
CA LYS A 168 3.89 -21.06 -3.11
C LYS A 168 3.52 -19.67 -3.60
N LEU A 169 3.97 -19.29 -4.80
CA LEU A 169 3.69 -18.00 -5.40
C LEU A 169 2.20 -17.82 -5.73
N ASN A 170 1.50 -18.83 -6.23
CA ASN A 170 0.08 -18.70 -6.56
C ASN A 170 -0.79 -18.42 -5.32
N LEU A 171 -0.54 -19.15 -4.22
CA LEU A 171 -1.25 -18.91 -2.95
C LEU A 171 -0.91 -17.52 -2.39
N LEU A 172 0.38 -17.17 -2.41
CA LEU A 172 0.84 -15.85 -1.98
C LEU A 172 0.16 -14.73 -2.76
N GLU A 173 0.09 -14.82 -4.08
CA GLU A 173 -0.51 -13.79 -4.94
C GLU A 173 -2.02 -13.63 -4.67
N CYS A 174 -2.73 -14.71 -4.33
CA CYS A 174 -4.13 -14.62 -3.91
C CYS A 174 -4.26 -13.82 -2.61
N LEU A 175 -3.52 -14.23 -1.57
CA LEU A 175 -3.55 -13.59 -0.24
C LEU A 175 -3.08 -12.12 -0.29
N GLN A 176 -2.02 -11.84 -1.06
CA GLN A 176 -1.52 -10.49 -1.28
C GLN A 176 -2.59 -9.60 -1.93
N GLY A 177 -3.28 -10.10 -2.95
CA GLY A 177 -4.29 -9.32 -3.68
C GLY A 177 -5.44 -8.88 -2.79
N GLU A 178 -5.96 -9.79 -1.96
CA GLU A 178 -7.05 -9.48 -1.02
C GLU A 178 -6.62 -8.50 0.07
N ALA A 179 -5.46 -8.76 0.70
CA ALA A 179 -4.91 -7.91 1.74
C ALA A 179 -4.57 -6.50 1.23
N GLU A 180 -3.92 -6.40 0.07
CA GLU A 180 -3.53 -5.12 -0.54
C GLU A 180 -4.78 -4.34 -0.97
N GLY A 181 -5.76 -4.98 -1.61
CA GLY A 181 -7.01 -4.34 -1.99
C GLY A 181 -7.82 -3.80 -0.80
N SER A 182 -7.82 -4.51 0.34
CA SER A 182 -8.42 -3.99 1.58
C SER A 182 -7.60 -2.82 2.15
N LEU A 183 -6.27 -2.94 2.18
CA LEU A 183 -5.37 -1.92 2.71
C LEU A 183 -5.44 -0.61 1.94
N GLU A 184 -5.51 -0.64 0.61
CA GLU A 184 -5.64 0.59 -0.19
C GLU A 184 -6.97 1.30 0.06
N ARG A 185 -8.06 0.55 0.24
CA ARG A 185 -9.37 1.12 0.60
C ARG A 185 -9.32 1.78 1.98
N LEU A 186 -8.68 1.11 2.95
CA LEU A 186 -8.51 1.64 4.30
C LEU A 186 -7.67 2.92 4.28
N HIS A 187 -6.53 2.88 3.60
CA HIS A 187 -5.61 4.02 3.53
C HIS A 187 -6.26 5.23 2.86
N LYS A 188 -6.95 5.02 1.74
CA LYS A 188 -7.71 6.06 1.05
C LYS A 188 -8.76 6.69 1.95
N MET A 189 -9.51 5.87 2.70
CA MET A 189 -10.54 6.37 3.59
C MET A 189 -9.93 7.22 4.71
N ALA A 190 -8.86 6.73 5.35
CA ALA A 190 -8.15 7.46 6.41
C ALA A 190 -7.55 8.78 5.91
N GLU A 191 -6.95 8.81 4.72
CA GLU A 191 -6.42 10.04 4.11
C GLU A 191 -7.52 11.06 3.77
N ALA A 192 -8.72 10.58 3.39
CA ALA A 192 -9.83 11.47 3.06
C ALA A 192 -10.27 12.33 4.27
N GLU A 193 -10.18 11.79 5.49
CA GLU A 193 -10.50 12.51 6.73
C GLU A 193 -9.71 13.80 6.86
N ARG A 194 -8.43 13.78 6.48
CA ARG A 194 -7.51 14.92 6.58
C ARG A 194 -7.94 16.12 5.73
N THR A 195 -8.83 15.90 4.77
CA THR A 195 -9.41 16.94 3.90
C THR A 195 -10.92 17.02 4.03
N ALA A 196 -11.51 16.27 4.96
CA ALA A 196 -12.95 16.21 5.14
C ALA A 196 -13.46 17.54 5.68
N SER A 197 -14.58 17.98 5.11
CA SER A 197 -15.37 19.09 5.62
C SER A 197 -16.70 18.56 6.15
N GLU A 198 -17.47 19.38 6.86
CA GLU A 198 -18.83 19.01 7.28
C GLU A 198 -19.70 18.52 6.10
N ASN A 199 -19.52 19.12 4.91
CA ASN A 199 -20.19 18.71 3.68
C ASN A 199 -19.76 17.31 3.20
N TYR A 200 -18.50 16.94 3.40
CA TYR A 200 -18.01 15.59 3.08
C TYR A 200 -18.72 14.55 3.95
N TYR A 201 -18.76 14.78 5.27
CA TYR A 201 -19.46 13.88 6.19
C TYR A 201 -20.95 13.81 5.90
N ALA A 202 -21.61 14.92 5.59
CA ALA A 202 -23.03 14.94 5.24
C ALA A 202 -23.32 14.09 3.99
N ALA A 203 -22.48 14.19 2.95
CA ALA A 203 -22.59 13.35 1.75
C ALA A 203 -22.32 11.87 2.03
N ASP A 204 -21.59 11.58 3.11
CA ASP A 204 -21.12 10.25 3.49
C ASP A 204 -21.96 9.62 4.63
N GLY A 205 -23.17 10.13 4.85
CA GLY A 205 -24.12 9.60 5.84
C GLY A 205 -23.85 10.02 7.28
N GLY A 206 -23.01 11.04 7.49
CA GLY A 206 -22.68 11.65 8.77
C GLY A 206 -21.36 11.15 9.36
N VAL A 207 -20.83 11.92 10.31
CA VAL A 207 -19.55 11.64 11.00
C VAL A 207 -19.55 10.25 11.65
N SER A 208 -20.62 9.87 12.36
CA SER A 208 -20.74 8.53 12.98
C SER A 208 -20.67 7.40 11.95
N SER A 209 -21.37 7.54 10.82
CA SER A 209 -21.38 6.54 9.74
C SER A 209 -20.01 6.37 9.08
N TYR A 210 -19.25 7.47 8.97
CA TYR A 210 -17.87 7.44 8.52
C TYR A 210 -17.00 6.61 9.47
N PHE A 211 -17.00 6.91 10.77
CA PHE A 211 -16.16 6.17 11.73
C PHE A 211 -16.58 4.70 11.89
N ASP A 212 -17.87 4.38 11.80
CA ASP A 212 -18.33 2.98 11.79
C ASP A 212 -17.78 2.19 10.60
N ARG A 213 -17.74 2.81 9.42
CA ARG A 213 -17.16 2.18 8.22
C ARG A 213 -15.64 2.08 8.32
N LEU A 214 -14.98 3.11 8.86
CA LEU A 214 -13.54 3.07 9.10
C LEU A 214 -13.19 1.89 10.01
N ALA A 215 -13.86 1.76 11.17
CA ALA A 215 -13.64 0.67 12.12
C ALA A 215 -13.89 -0.72 11.49
N LYS A 216 -14.98 -0.88 10.72
CA LYS A 216 -15.27 -2.13 10.00
C LYS A 216 -14.18 -2.48 8.99
N LEU A 217 -13.70 -1.49 8.23
CA LEU A 217 -12.66 -1.70 7.22
C LEU A 217 -11.29 -1.95 7.84
N THR A 218 -10.97 -1.32 8.98
CA THR A 218 -9.79 -1.62 9.78
C THR A 218 -9.79 -3.08 10.21
N LYS A 219 -10.90 -3.55 10.79
CA LYS A 219 -11.05 -4.95 11.19
C LYS A 219 -10.95 -5.91 10.00
N GLN A 220 -11.68 -5.66 8.93
CA GLN A 220 -11.62 -6.50 7.73
C GLN A 220 -10.19 -6.58 7.18
N THR A 221 -9.46 -5.47 7.18
CA THR A 221 -8.07 -5.42 6.73
C THR A 221 -7.18 -6.25 7.65
N HIS A 222 -7.34 -6.11 8.97
CA HIS A 222 -6.65 -6.95 9.96
C HIS A 222 -6.85 -8.45 9.67
N ASP A 223 -8.09 -8.89 9.48
CA ASP A 223 -8.42 -10.31 9.26
C ASP A 223 -7.72 -10.89 8.01
N TYR A 224 -7.58 -10.11 6.93
CA TYR A 224 -6.80 -10.52 5.74
C TYR A 224 -5.30 -10.65 6.05
N PHE A 225 -4.73 -9.73 6.83
CA PHE A 225 -3.32 -9.79 7.21
C PHE A 225 -3.02 -10.92 8.20
N GLU A 226 -3.95 -11.22 9.11
CA GLU A 226 -3.87 -12.37 10.01
C GLU A 226 -3.89 -13.68 9.22
N SER A 227 -4.84 -13.84 8.30
CA SER A 227 -4.91 -15.01 7.41
C SER A 227 -3.63 -15.21 6.60
N MET A 228 -3.07 -14.11 6.07
CA MET A 228 -1.79 -14.15 5.36
C MET A 228 -0.63 -14.53 6.31
N ALA A 229 -0.62 -14.05 7.55
CA ALA A 229 0.42 -14.36 8.52
C ALA A 229 0.39 -15.83 8.96
N GLU A 230 -0.81 -16.40 9.13
CA GLU A 230 -1.01 -17.83 9.38
C GLU A 230 -0.49 -18.67 8.22
N ALA A 231 -0.79 -18.30 6.97
CA ALA A 231 -0.25 -19.00 5.80
C ALA A 231 1.29 -19.01 5.75
N PHE A 232 1.94 -17.93 6.22
CA PHE A 232 3.40 -17.90 6.39
C PHE A 232 3.91 -18.84 7.46
N GLN A 233 3.12 -19.14 8.50
CA GLN A 233 3.51 -20.04 9.58
C GLN A 233 3.27 -21.52 9.22
N THR A 234 2.24 -21.82 8.42
CA THR A 234 1.78 -23.20 8.21
C THR A 234 2.23 -23.81 6.89
N ASP A 235 2.41 -23.04 5.81
CA ASP A 235 2.57 -23.63 4.46
C ASP A 235 3.34 -22.77 3.42
N LEU A 236 3.84 -21.57 3.76
CA LEU A 236 4.75 -20.82 2.86
C LEU A 236 6.24 -20.94 3.24
N ASP A 237 6.60 -21.50 4.39
CA ASP A 237 8.01 -21.78 4.73
C ASP A 237 8.54 -23.09 4.10
#